data_AF-A0AA43AQS9-F1
#
_entry.id   AF-A0AA43AQS9-F1
#
_cell.length_a   1.000
_cell.length_b   1.000
_cell.length_c   1.000
_cell.angle_alpha   90.00
_cell.angle_beta   90.00
_cell.angle_gamma   90.00
#
_symmetry.space_group_name_H-M   'P 1'
#
loop_
_entity.id
_entity.type
_entity.pdbx_description
1 polymer ?
#
loop_
_entity_poly.entity_id
_entity_poly.type
_entity_poly.pdbx_seq_one_letter_code
_entity_poly.pdbx_strand_id
1 'polypeptide(L)'
;MDTAVNARAWLDHHDLLDPAPMRLETGIQRREDGTLLVAVRTDLHGCKGRMLDWWFTFFETTQHIRWWHPVDHVEHRGWDAAWQRGRSYHGASIHAVESLADIPPVAARLKFHDPRTLLVPERLQVAQDAGDVSAVIAARIGFGDHVRLDANGDPCDGQMLHVARDTPFGCVLRSRFVLGLDSTDPHRDAGDAVGLGLLKHCYTEFSFLSRLLPSLYYGERANGEAVPLPW
;
A
#
# COMPACT_ATOMS: atom_id res chain seq x y z
N MET A 1 -17.08 -27.37 11.28
CA MET A 1 -17.78 -26.07 11.23
C MET A 1 -16.69 -25.03 11.13
N ASP A 2 -16.52 -24.41 9.96
CA ASP A 2 -15.64 -23.25 9.83
C ASP A 2 -16.24 -22.15 10.70
N THR A 3 -15.64 -21.89 11.86
CA THR A 3 -15.96 -20.69 12.62
C THR A 3 -15.67 -19.51 11.72
N ALA A 4 -16.66 -18.66 11.46
CA ALA A 4 -16.45 -17.44 10.71
C ALA A 4 -15.33 -16.64 11.37
N VAL A 5 -14.32 -16.29 10.60
CA VAL A 5 -13.15 -15.55 11.09
C VAL A 5 -13.37 -14.11 10.71
N ASN A 6 -13.24 -13.22 11.69
CA ASN A 6 -13.26 -11.79 11.44
C ASN A 6 -11.83 -11.28 11.40
N ALA A 7 -11.50 -10.49 10.38
CA ALA A 7 -10.23 -9.79 10.35
C ALA A 7 -10.10 -8.92 11.60
N ARG A 8 -8.90 -8.87 12.20
CA ARG A 8 -8.66 -8.01 13.37
C ARG A 8 -8.96 -6.55 13.03
N ALA A 9 -9.38 -5.76 14.01
CA ALA A 9 -9.57 -4.32 13.86
C ALA A 9 -8.29 -3.65 13.31
N TRP A 10 -8.46 -2.55 12.58
CA TRP A 10 -7.34 -1.73 12.12
C TRP A 10 -6.49 -1.28 13.30
N LEU A 11 -5.17 -1.42 13.18
CA LEU A 11 -4.25 -0.90 14.18
C LEU A 11 -4.16 0.63 14.06
N ASP A 12 -3.90 1.28 15.19
CA ASP A 12 -3.74 2.72 15.23
C ASP A 12 -2.42 3.15 14.57
N HIS A 13 -2.55 3.89 13.47
CA HIS A 13 -1.45 4.49 12.70
C HIS A 13 -1.65 5.99 12.47
N HIS A 14 -2.38 6.66 13.37
CA HIS A 14 -2.62 8.11 13.24
C HIS A 14 -1.34 8.95 13.38
N ASP A 15 -0.28 8.38 13.94
CA ASP A 15 1.05 9.00 13.99
C ASP A 15 1.64 9.25 12.60
N LEU A 16 1.20 8.51 11.57
CA LEU A 16 1.59 8.76 10.18
C LEU A 16 1.04 10.08 9.61
N LEU A 17 -0.01 10.64 10.22
CA LEU A 17 -0.60 11.92 9.80
C LEU A 17 0.25 13.12 10.25
N ASP A 18 1.19 12.91 11.18
CA ASP A 18 2.08 13.95 11.68
C ASP A 18 3.35 14.04 10.81
N PRO A 19 3.72 15.22 10.29
CA PRO A 19 4.91 15.39 9.46
C PRO A 19 6.23 15.21 10.22
N ALA A 20 6.22 15.22 11.56
CA ALA A 20 7.40 15.15 12.40
C ALA A 20 8.13 13.80 12.27
N PRO A 21 9.44 13.75 12.59
CA PRO A 21 10.21 12.51 12.57
C PRO A 21 9.64 11.45 13.52
N MET A 22 9.60 10.20 13.05
CA MET A 22 9.15 9.06 13.84
C MET A 22 10.33 8.25 14.38
N ARG A 23 10.10 7.51 15.48
CA ARG A 23 11.09 6.58 16.03
C ARG A 23 11.50 5.49 15.04
N LEU A 24 10.57 5.07 14.18
CA LEU A 24 10.77 4.04 13.17
C LEU A 24 10.23 4.54 11.82
N GLU A 25 11.10 5.13 11.00
CA GLU A 25 10.77 5.55 9.63
C GLU A 25 10.94 4.40 8.63
N THR A 26 12.03 3.64 8.77
CA THR A 26 12.35 2.47 7.96
C THR A 26 12.94 1.37 8.83
N GLY A 27 12.37 0.18 8.79
CA GLY A 27 12.83 -0.98 9.54
C GLY A 27 11.70 -1.95 9.88
N ILE A 28 12.00 -2.94 10.72
CA ILE A 28 11.02 -3.90 11.22
C ILE A 28 10.95 -3.84 12.75
N GLN A 29 9.78 -4.13 13.31
CA GLN A 29 9.57 -4.21 14.75
C GLN A 29 8.62 -5.36 15.08
N ARG A 30 9.05 -6.23 16.00
CA ARG A 30 8.17 -7.23 16.60
C ARG A 30 7.26 -6.56 17.64
N ARG A 31 5.95 -6.74 17.51
CA ARG A 31 4.96 -6.26 18.49
C ARG A 31 4.82 -7.25 19.65
N GLU A 32 4.22 -6.82 20.76
CA GLU A 32 4.05 -7.65 21.97
C GLU A 32 3.25 -8.93 21.71
N ASP A 33 2.31 -8.90 20.76
CA ASP A 33 1.50 -10.05 20.33
C ASP A 33 2.20 -10.94 19.28
N GLY A 34 3.50 -10.71 19.02
CA GLY A 34 4.31 -11.45 18.06
C GLY A 34 4.14 -11.02 16.60
N THR A 35 3.15 -10.20 16.28
CA THR A 35 2.93 -9.69 14.91
C THR A 35 4.11 -8.83 14.46
N LEU A 36 4.36 -8.80 13.15
CA LEU A 36 5.49 -8.08 12.59
C LEU A 36 5.03 -6.76 11.99
N LEU A 37 5.53 -5.64 12.53
CA LEU A 37 5.43 -4.34 11.89
C LEU A 37 6.60 -4.13 10.93
N VAL A 38 6.31 -3.73 9.69
CA VAL A 38 7.28 -3.26 8.71
C VAL A 38 6.99 -1.79 8.43
N ALA A 39 8.02 -0.96 8.56
CA ALA A 39 7.98 0.47 8.29
C ALA A 39 8.91 0.78 7.11
N VAL A 40 8.44 1.60 6.17
CA VAL A 40 9.24 2.03 5.02
C VAL A 40 8.99 3.50 4.75
N ARG A 41 10.06 4.30 4.67
CA ARG A 41 10.02 5.67 4.17
C ARG A 41 10.71 5.74 2.81
N THR A 42 10.00 6.22 1.80
CA THR A 42 10.51 6.37 0.43
C THR A 42 10.29 7.80 -0.06
N ASP A 43 11.33 8.43 -0.60
CA ASP A 43 11.22 9.75 -1.23
C ASP A 43 10.90 9.59 -2.72
N LEU A 44 9.71 10.03 -3.11
CA LEU A 44 9.19 9.93 -4.48
C LEU A 44 9.45 11.25 -5.23
N HIS A 45 10.67 11.42 -5.74
CA HIS A 45 11.06 12.64 -6.46
C HIS A 45 10.14 12.92 -7.66
N GLY A 46 9.70 14.17 -7.80
CA GLY A 46 8.81 14.62 -8.87
C GLY A 46 7.36 14.15 -8.78
N CYS A 47 7.05 13.20 -7.88
CA CYS A 47 5.70 12.70 -7.68
C CYS A 47 4.91 13.54 -6.68
N LYS A 48 3.58 13.38 -6.70
CA LYS A 48 2.65 14.01 -5.78
C LYS A 48 1.63 12.98 -5.32
N GLY A 49 1.05 13.17 -4.13
CA GLY A 49 0.07 12.24 -3.55
C GLY A 49 -1.08 11.93 -4.51
N ARG A 50 -1.62 12.95 -5.18
CA ARG A 50 -2.66 12.76 -6.21
C ARG A 50 -2.26 11.87 -7.39
N MET A 51 -0.98 11.85 -7.76
CA MET A 51 -0.48 10.97 -8.83
C MET A 51 -0.43 9.52 -8.34
N LEU A 52 -0.02 9.34 -7.08
CA LEU A 52 -0.01 8.04 -6.44
C LEU A 52 -1.43 7.50 -6.26
N ASP A 53 -2.37 8.31 -5.79
CA ASP A 53 -3.78 7.91 -5.66
C ASP A 53 -4.41 7.55 -7.02
N TRP A 54 -4.16 8.36 -8.05
CA TRP A 54 -4.59 8.07 -9.42
C TRP A 54 -4.07 6.72 -9.94
N TRP A 55 -2.81 6.37 -9.64
CA TRP A 55 -2.20 5.11 -10.09
C TRP A 55 -3.09 3.90 -9.77
N PHE A 56 -3.67 3.84 -8.56
CA PHE A 56 -4.56 2.74 -8.13
C PHE A 56 -5.93 2.73 -8.82
N THR A 57 -6.32 3.82 -9.48
CA THR A 57 -7.49 3.85 -10.38
C THR A 57 -7.16 3.46 -11.82
N PHE A 58 -5.87 3.40 -12.17
CA PHE A 58 -5.40 3.27 -13.54
C PHE A 58 -4.80 1.89 -13.85
N PHE A 59 -3.96 1.35 -12.97
CA PHE A 59 -3.23 0.13 -13.29
C PHE A 59 -4.17 -1.09 -13.34
N GLU A 60 -3.96 -2.00 -14.30
CA GLU A 60 -4.89 -3.11 -14.56
C GLU A 60 -4.24 -4.31 -15.25
N THR A 61 -3.05 -4.14 -15.82
CA THR A 61 -2.40 -5.19 -16.61
C THR A 61 -1.11 -5.64 -15.94
N THR A 62 -0.66 -6.85 -16.30
CA THR A 62 0.67 -7.34 -15.93
C THR A 62 1.78 -6.38 -16.39
N GLN A 63 1.60 -5.69 -17.52
CA GLN A 63 2.54 -4.68 -17.97
C GLN A 63 2.59 -3.48 -17.02
N HIS A 64 1.43 -3.00 -16.54
CA HIS A 64 1.39 -1.87 -15.60
C HIS A 64 2.10 -2.18 -14.29
N ILE A 65 1.86 -3.36 -13.69
CA ILE A 65 2.58 -3.71 -12.45
C ILE A 65 4.08 -3.94 -12.71
N ARG A 66 4.50 -4.40 -13.90
CA ARG A 66 5.93 -4.47 -14.25
C ARG A 66 6.58 -3.09 -14.39
N TRP A 67 5.85 -2.04 -14.75
CA TRP A 67 6.38 -0.67 -14.69
C TRP A 67 6.64 -0.24 -13.23
N TRP A 68 5.81 -0.71 -12.31
CA TRP A 68 5.94 -0.42 -10.88
C TRP A 68 7.12 -1.17 -10.26
N HIS A 69 7.26 -2.47 -10.51
CA HIS A 69 8.42 -3.25 -10.07
C HIS A 69 8.83 -4.29 -11.12
N PRO A 70 9.81 -4.00 -12.00
CA PRO A 70 10.15 -4.87 -13.13
C PRO A 70 10.82 -6.20 -12.74
N VAL A 71 11.37 -6.29 -11.53
CA VAL A 71 12.00 -7.50 -10.99
C VAL A 71 11.01 -8.38 -10.23
N ASP A 72 10.23 -7.81 -9.31
CA ASP A 72 9.39 -8.60 -8.39
C ASP A 72 7.96 -8.82 -8.88
N HIS A 73 7.38 -7.92 -9.67
CA HIS A 73 5.99 -8.08 -10.15
C HIS A 73 5.92 -9.04 -11.34
N VAL A 74 5.32 -10.21 -11.12
CA VAL A 74 5.29 -11.30 -12.10
C VAL A 74 4.03 -11.26 -12.96
N GLU A 75 2.86 -11.21 -12.31
CA GLU A 75 1.55 -11.37 -12.94
C GLU A 75 0.46 -10.58 -12.22
N HIS A 76 -0.37 -9.84 -12.99
CA HIS A 76 -1.62 -9.26 -12.52
C HIS A 76 -2.75 -10.24 -12.85
N ARG A 77 -3.54 -10.64 -11.85
CA ARG A 77 -4.63 -11.64 -11.99
C ARG A 77 -6.03 -11.02 -11.95
N GLY A 78 -6.14 -9.71 -12.10
CA GLY A 78 -7.41 -9.00 -12.20
C GLY A 78 -7.80 -8.24 -10.94
N TRP A 79 -8.59 -7.19 -11.18
CA TRP A 79 -9.41 -6.53 -10.17
C TRP A 79 -10.79 -7.19 -10.10
N ASP A 80 -11.44 -7.15 -8.94
CA ASP A 80 -12.83 -7.56 -8.83
C ASP A 80 -13.82 -6.48 -9.33
N ALA A 81 -15.11 -6.81 -9.30
CA ALA A 81 -16.17 -5.95 -9.82
C ALA A 81 -16.40 -4.66 -9.02
N ALA A 82 -15.81 -4.51 -7.82
CA ALA A 82 -15.91 -3.27 -7.06
C ALA A 82 -14.90 -2.22 -7.53
N TRP A 83 -13.88 -2.61 -8.31
CA TRP A 83 -12.96 -1.66 -8.92
C TRP A 83 -13.64 -0.87 -10.04
N GLN A 84 -13.60 0.46 -9.90
CA GLN A 84 -14.17 1.39 -10.87
C GLN A 84 -13.03 2.10 -11.57
N ARG A 85 -12.64 1.58 -12.75
CA ARG A 85 -11.56 2.15 -13.58
C ARG A 85 -11.66 3.67 -13.68
N GLY A 86 -10.56 4.35 -13.35
CA GLY A 86 -10.42 5.81 -13.42
C GLY A 86 -11.27 6.58 -12.40
N ARG A 87 -11.93 5.90 -11.45
CA ARG A 87 -12.85 6.53 -10.49
C ARG A 87 -12.56 6.15 -9.05
N SER A 88 -12.48 4.86 -8.72
CA SER A 88 -12.27 4.41 -7.34
C SER A 88 -11.80 2.97 -7.27
N TYR A 89 -10.95 2.68 -6.29
CA TYR A 89 -10.51 1.35 -5.92
C TYR A 89 -11.00 0.95 -4.51
N HIS A 90 -11.73 1.82 -3.80
CA HIS A 90 -12.21 1.51 -2.45
C HIS A 90 -13.24 0.38 -2.48
N GLY A 91 -13.03 -0.62 -1.62
CA GLY A 91 -13.81 -1.85 -1.55
C GLY A 91 -13.38 -2.93 -2.55
N ALA A 92 -12.52 -2.60 -3.50
CA ALA A 92 -12.06 -3.52 -4.52
C ALA A 92 -10.93 -4.42 -4.04
N SER A 93 -10.91 -5.64 -4.55
CA SER A 93 -9.81 -6.58 -4.39
C SER A 93 -8.97 -6.68 -5.66
N ILE A 94 -7.67 -6.89 -5.47
CA ILE A 94 -6.72 -7.26 -6.53
C ILE A 94 -6.03 -8.57 -6.16
N HIS A 95 -5.78 -9.40 -7.18
CA HIS A 95 -4.94 -10.59 -7.07
C HIS A 95 -3.70 -10.39 -7.95
N ALA A 96 -2.53 -10.71 -7.41
CA ALA A 96 -1.25 -10.60 -8.10
C ALA A 96 -0.32 -11.76 -7.74
N VAL A 97 0.76 -11.90 -8.48
CA VAL A 97 1.91 -12.75 -8.13
C VAL A 97 3.14 -11.88 -8.08
N GLU A 98 3.83 -11.91 -6.95
CA GLU A 98 4.99 -11.07 -6.69
C GLU A 98 6.04 -11.78 -5.84
N SER A 99 7.31 -11.50 -6.12
CA SER A 99 8.42 -11.82 -5.22
C SER A 99 8.51 -10.77 -4.11
N LEU A 100 9.11 -11.11 -2.98
CA LEU A 100 9.48 -10.12 -1.96
C LEU A 100 11.01 -10.07 -1.87
N ALA A 101 11.62 -9.32 -2.79
CA ALA A 101 13.07 -9.31 -3.02
C ALA A 101 13.64 -10.73 -3.22
N ASP A 102 14.38 -11.24 -2.24
CA ASP A 102 15.03 -12.56 -2.31
C ASP A 102 14.04 -13.73 -2.08
N ILE A 103 12.78 -13.43 -1.74
CA ILE A 103 11.73 -14.43 -1.52
C ILE A 103 11.05 -14.74 -2.87
N PRO A 104 10.95 -16.03 -3.26
CA PRO A 104 10.33 -16.42 -4.52
C PRO A 104 8.90 -15.90 -4.72
N PRO A 105 8.43 -15.83 -5.98
CA PRO A 105 7.08 -15.37 -6.28
C PRO A 105 6.00 -16.12 -5.50
N VAL A 106 5.09 -15.35 -4.90
CA VAL A 106 3.94 -15.84 -4.15
C VAL A 106 2.68 -15.12 -4.62
N ALA A 107 1.54 -15.80 -4.59
CA ALA A 107 0.26 -15.14 -4.81
C ALA A 107 0.00 -14.12 -3.68
N ALA A 108 -0.47 -12.93 -4.04
CA ALA A 108 -0.88 -11.90 -3.11
C ALA A 108 -2.32 -11.50 -3.40
N ARG A 109 -3.07 -11.26 -2.33
CA ARG A 109 -4.43 -10.72 -2.40
C ARG A 109 -4.52 -9.50 -1.52
N LEU A 110 -4.97 -8.40 -2.10
CA LEU A 110 -5.21 -7.15 -1.39
C LEU A 110 -6.68 -6.75 -1.55
N LYS A 111 -7.26 -6.15 -0.52
CA LYS A 111 -8.56 -5.47 -0.59
C LYS A 111 -8.44 -4.07 -0.03
N PHE A 112 -8.77 -3.07 -0.82
CA PHE A 112 -8.55 -1.66 -0.48
C PHE A 112 -9.75 -1.08 0.26
N HIS A 113 -9.47 -0.13 1.16
CA HIS A 113 -10.47 0.52 1.99
C HIS A 113 -10.34 2.03 1.91
N ASP A 114 -11.46 2.71 2.06
CA ASP A 114 -11.47 4.16 2.23
C ASP A 114 -10.79 4.52 3.56
N PRO A 115 -9.74 5.36 3.55
CA PRO A 115 -9.00 5.73 4.77
C PRO A 115 -9.88 6.38 5.85
N ARG A 116 -11.03 6.95 5.49
CA ARG A 116 -11.98 7.54 6.44
C ARG A 116 -12.74 6.51 7.27
N THR A 117 -12.68 5.22 6.92
CA THR A 117 -13.29 4.15 7.73
C THR A 117 -12.34 3.57 8.76
N LEU A 118 -11.04 3.84 8.65
CA LEU A 118 -10.00 3.31 9.56
C LEU A 118 -9.25 4.38 10.35
N LEU A 119 -9.19 5.62 9.84
CA LEU A 119 -8.67 6.78 10.55
C LEU A 119 -9.84 7.63 11.06
N VAL A 120 -9.63 8.35 12.17
CA VAL A 120 -10.56 9.36 12.68
C VAL A 120 -10.73 10.44 11.60
N PRO A 121 -11.93 10.57 10.99
CA PRO A 121 -12.14 11.44 9.83
C PRO A 121 -11.71 12.88 10.05
N GLU A 122 -11.98 13.41 11.25
CA GLU A 122 -11.63 14.77 11.62
C GLU A 122 -10.11 14.98 11.66
N ARG A 123 -9.35 13.98 12.14
CA ARG A 123 -7.88 14.06 12.18
C ARG A 123 -7.28 13.98 10.78
N LEU A 124 -7.83 13.11 9.93
CA LEU A 124 -7.40 13.01 8.54
C LEU A 124 -7.67 14.32 7.78
N GLN A 125 -8.87 14.89 7.95
CA GLN A 125 -9.23 16.16 7.31
C GLN A 125 -8.30 17.29 7.75
N VAL A 126 -8.02 17.43 9.05
CA VAL A 126 -7.09 18.44 9.57
C VAL A 126 -5.70 18.29 8.96
N ALA A 127 -5.18 17.07 8.85
CA ALA A 127 -3.87 16.82 8.25
C ALA A 127 -3.84 17.12 6.74
N GLN A 128 -4.94 16.84 6.03
CA GLN A 128 -5.08 17.17 4.61
C GLN A 128 -5.16 18.68 4.37
N ASP A 129 -5.94 19.40 5.18
CA ASP A 129 -6.09 20.86 5.10
C ASP A 129 -4.77 21.57 5.39
N ALA A 130 -3.96 21.02 6.31
CA ALA A 130 -2.62 21.50 6.62
C ALA A 130 -1.56 21.16 5.55
N GLY A 131 -1.87 20.27 4.60
CA GLY A 131 -0.90 19.75 3.62
C GLY A 131 0.08 18.72 4.18
N ASP A 132 -0.17 18.22 5.40
CA ASP A 132 0.64 17.19 6.06
C ASP A 132 0.38 15.79 5.47
N VAL A 133 -0.76 15.62 4.79
CA VAL A 133 -1.15 14.41 4.06
C VAL A 133 -1.75 14.78 2.71
N SER A 134 -1.23 14.19 1.62
CA SER A 134 -1.69 14.42 0.25
C SER A 134 -2.36 13.19 -0.40
N ALA A 135 -2.14 11.99 0.14
CA ALA A 135 -2.87 10.77 -0.23
C ALA A 135 -2.73 9.70 0.88
N VAL A 136 -3.74 8.82 0.98
CA VAL A 136 -3.69 7.64 1.85
C VAL A 136 -4.23 6.43 1.09
N ILE A 137 -3.43 5.38 0.97
CA ILE A 137 -3.81 4.10 0.37
C ILE A 137 -3.81 3.05 1.48
N ALA A 138 -4.97 2.46 1.75
CA ALA A 138 -5.13 1.46 2.80
C ALA A 138 -5.65 0.15 2.22
N ALA A 139 -5.05 -0.97 2.61
CA ALA A 139 -5.50 -2.29 2.18
C ALA A 139 -5.33 -3.35 3.27
N ARG A 140 -6.18 -4.37 3.21
CA ARG A 140 -5.94 -5.66 3.85
C ARG A 140 -5.14 -6.52 2.89
N ILE A 141 -4.14 -7.25 3.39
CA ILE A 141 -3.21 -8.03 2.57
C ILE A 141 -3.07 -9.45 3.11
N GLY A 142 -2.90 -10.42 2.21
CA GLY A 142 -2.51 -11.78 2.54
C GLY A 142 -1.71 -12.40 1.40
N PHE A 143 -0.84 -13.35 1.75
CA PHE A 143 0.04 -14.06 0.83
C PHE A 143 -0.29 -15.55 0.77
N GLY A 144 -0.05 -16.17 -0.39
CA GLY A 144 -0.27 -17.58 -0.67
C GLY A 144 -1.56 -17.86 -1.45
N ASP A 145 -1.71 -19.10 -1.92
CA ASP A 145 -2.88 -19.51 -2.73
C ASP A 145 -4.17 -19.65 -1.90
N HIS A 146 -4.04 -19.70 -0.58
CA HIS A 146 -5.14 -19.95 0.36
C HIS A 146 -5.25 -18.83 1.40
N VAL A 147 -5.30 -17.57 0.94
CA VAL A 147 -5.56 -16.42 1.82
C VAL A 147 -6.93 -16.57 2.48
N ARG A 148 -6.93 -16.65 3.81
CA ARG A 148 -8.14 -16.68 4.62
C ARG A 148 -8.79 -15.30 4.63
N LEU A 149 -10.10 -15.27 4.36
CA LEU A 149 -10.90 -14.05 4.26
C LEU A 149 -11.98 -14.03 5.33
N ASP A 150 -12.37 -12.83 5.74
CA ASP A 150 -13.55 -12.64 6.56
C ASP A 150 -14.86 -12.57 5.74
N ALA A 151 -15.98 -12.35 6.42
CA ALA A 151 -17.30 -12.26 5.80
C ALA A 151 -17.44 -11.11 4.79
N ASN A 152 -16.58 -10.09 4.86
CA ASN A 152 -16.55 -8.98 3.91
C ASN A 152 -15.57 -9.22 2.76
N GLY A 153 -14.87 -10.37 2.74
CA GLY A 153 -13.85 -10.68 1.75
C GLY A 153 -12.49 -10.05 2.05
N ASP A 154 -12.25 -9.58 3.28
CA ASP A 154 -10.98 -9.00 3.68
C ASP A 154 -9.95 -10.07 4.04
N PRO A 155 -8.72 -10.01 3.49
CA PRO A 155 -7.59 -10.79 4.01
C PRO A 155 -7.41 -10.59 5.52
N CYS A 156 -7.36 -11.70 6.26
CA CYS A 156 -7.27 -11.66 7.71
C CYS A 156 -5.84 -11.45 8.24
N ASP A 157 -4.82 -11.79 7.45
CA ASP A 157 -3.44 -11.93 7.95
C ASP A 157 -2.65 -10.62 8.03
N GLY A 158 -3.00 -9.62 7.22
CA GLY A 158 -2.23 -8.39 7.16
C GLY A 158 -3.00 -7.10 6.91
N GLN A 159 -2.38 -6.00 7.33
CA GLN A 159 -2.81 -4.62 7.09
C GLN A 159 -1.69 -3.87 6.39
N MET A 160 -2.05 -2.98 5.47
CA MET A 160 -1.15 -2.12 4.70
C MET A 160 -1.70 -0.70 4.71
N LEU A 161 -0.83 0.27 4.97
CA LEU A 161 -1.14 1.69 4.92
C LEU A 161 0.03 2.46 4.29
N HIS A 162 -0.26 3.23 3.25
CA HIS A 162 0.67 4.19 2.65
C HIS A 162 0.12 5.60 2.85
N VAL A 163 0.91 6.47 3.48
CA VAL A 163 0.58 7.88 3.69
C VAL A 163 1.59 8.74 2.96
N ALA A 164 1.12 9.51 1.98
CA ALA A 164 1.94 10.41 1.20
C ALA A 164 1.82 11.84 1.73
N ARG A 165 2.92 12.60 1.68
CA ARG A 165 2.97 14.04 1.95
C ARG A 165 3.73 14.75 0.85
N ASP A 166 3.11 15.75 0.23
CA ASP A 166 3.76 16.55 -0.81
C ASP A 166 4.84 17.47 -0.22
N THR A 167 5.96 17.59 -0.93
CA THR A 167 7.11 18.45 -0.59
C THR A 167 7.58 19.22 -1.83
N PRO A 168 8.45 20.23 -1.73
CA PRO A 168 8.95 20.92 -2.92
C PRO A 168 9.63 19.99 -3.95
N PHE A 169 10.27 18.90 -3.51
CA PHE A 169 10.99 17.98 -4.41
C PHE A 169 10.12 16.84 -4.97
N GLY A 170 8.90 16.63 -4.47
CA GLY A 170 8.08 15.48 -4.81
C GLY A 170 7.06 15.18 -3.72
N CYS A 171 7.00 13.94 -3.25
CA CYS A 171 6.33 13.56 -2.01
C CYS A 171 7.17 12.56 -1.20
N VAL A 172 6.95 12.54 0.11
CA VAL A 172 7.44 11.51 1.03
C VAL A 172 6.33 10.48 1.20
N LEU A 173 6.64 9.20 1.01
CA LEU A 173 5.73 8.10 1.28
C LEU A 173 6.16 7.37 2.55
N ARG A 174 5.26 7.27 3.53
CA ARG A 174 5.43 6.42 4.70
C ARG A 174 4.49 5.22 4.61
N SER A 175 5.08 4.03 4.57
CA SER A 175 4.38 2.76 4.51
C SER A 175 4.42 2.06 5.88
N ARG A 176 3.31 1.42 6.23
CA ARG A 176 3.19 0.47 7.34
C ARG A 176 2.57 -0.82 6.82
N PHE A 177 3.18 -1.93 7.18
CA PHE A 177 2.59 -3.25 7.03
C PHE A 177 2.58 -3.93 8.39
N VAL A 178 1.48 -4.57 8.74
CA VAL A 178 1.43 -5.45 9.91
C VAL A 178 1.05 -6.84 9.43
N LEU A 179 1.88 -7.83 9.73
CA LEU A 179 1.76 -9.22 9.25
C LEU A 179 1.57 -10.20 10.42
N GLY A 180 0.97 -11.36 10.12
CA GLY A 180 0.74 -12.42 11.09
C GLY A 180 -0.46 -12.17 12.01
N LEU A 181 -1.42 -11.32 11.60
CA LEU A 181 -2.60 -11.00 12.39
C LEU A 181 -3.54 -12.18 12.56
N ASP A 182 -3.48 -13.18 11.68
CA ASP A 182 -4.34 -14.37 11.75
C ASP A 182 -3.54 -15.66 12.03
N SER A 183 -2.25 -15.51 12.33
CA SER A 183 -1.35 -16.62 12.64
C SER A 183 -1.43 -17.03 14.10
N THR A 184 -1.34 -18.34 14.36
CA THR A 184 -1.16 -18.92 15.70
C THR A 184 0.30 -18.91 16.15
N ASP A 185 1.25 -18.70 15.22
CA ASP A 185 2.68 -18.52 15.48
C ASP A 185 3.26 -17.43 14.54
N PRO A 186 3.01 -16.14 14.84
CA PRO A 186 3.44 -15.04 13.98
C PRO A 186 4.96 -14.93 13.83
N HIS A 187 5.75 -15.47 14.76
CA HIS A 187 7.21 -15.48 14.66
C HIS A 187 7.70 -16.38 13.54
N ARG A 188 7.02 -17.51 13.33
CA ARG A 188 7.32 -18.45 12.26
C ARG A 188 6.75 -17.97 10.93
N ASP A 189 5.51 -17.51 10.91
CA ASP A 189 4.78 -17.20 9.67
C ASP A 189 5.16 -15.82 9.10
N ALA A 190 5.46 -14.85 9.98
CA ALA A 190 5.96 -13.52 9.62
C ALA A 190 7.35 -13.30 10.26
N GLY A 191 8.32 -14.11 9.84
CA GLY A 191 9.71 -14.00 10.28
C GLY A 191 10.41 -12.74 9.77
N ASP A 192 11.54 -12.39 10.37
CA ASP A 192 12.28 -11.16 10.03
C ASP A 192 12.73 -11.12 8.56
N ALA A 193 13.04 -12.28 7.96
CA ALA A 193 13.36 -12.38 6.53
C ALA A 193 12.21 -11.92 5.64
N VAL A 194 10.95 -12.27 5.99
CA VAL A 194 9.75 -11.80 5.29
C VAL A 194 9.61 -10.29 5.45
N GLY A 195 9.75 -9.77 6.66
CA GLY A 195 9.64 -8.32 6.90
C GLY A 195 10.72 -7.50 6.18
N LEU A 196 11.97 -7.97 6.19
CA LEU A 196 13.07 -7.32 5.48
C LEU A 196 12.92 -7.44 3.95
N GLY A 197 12.40 -8.58 3.46
CA GLY A 197 12.05 -8.77 2.06
C GLY A 197 10.98 -7.78 1.61
N LEU A 198 9.88 -7.68 2.36
CA LEU A 198 8.79 -6.73 2.10
C LEU A 198 9.26 -5.27 2.18
N LEU A 199 10.14 -4.94 3.13
CA LEU A 199 10.77 -3.62 3.22
C LEU A 199 11.53 -3.27 1.95
N LYS A 200 12.42 -4.17 1.49
CA LYS A 200 13.20 -3.98 0.25
C LYS A 200 12.27 -3.84 -0.96
N HIS A 201 11.28 -4.71 -1.06
CA HIS A 201 10.28 -4.72 -2.12
C HIS A 201 9.53 -3.37 -2.18
N CYS A 202 8.93 -2.95 -1.07
CA CYS A 202 8.17 -1.70 -0.99
C CYS A 202 9.04 -0.45 -1.24
N TYR A 203 10.28 -0.43 -0.72
CA TYR A 203 11.18 0.67 -1.04
C TYR A 203 11.50 0.73 -2.54
N THR A 204 11.72 -0.42 -3.15
CA THR A 204 12.17 -0.56 -4.53
C THR A 204 11.06 -0.28 -5.53
N GLU A 205 9.85 -0.82 -5.34
CA GLU A 205 8.70 -0.58 -6.21
C GLU A 205 8.40 0.92 -6.31
N PHE A 206 8.36 1.63 -5.18
CA PHE A 206 8.01 3.04 -5.15
C PHE A 206 9.15 3.90 -5.70
N SER A 207 10.40 3.49 -5.47
CA SER A 207 11.56 4.12 -6.11
C SER A 207 11.55 3.94 -7.64
N PHE A 208 11.09 2.81 -8.16
CA PHE A 208 10.95 2.61 -9.60
C PHE A 208 9.79 3.42 -10.16
N LEU A 209 8.60 3.29 -9.56
CA LEU A 209 7.40 4.02 -9.96
C LEU A 209 7.64 5.53 -10.00
N SER A 210 8.39 6.09 -9.04
CA SER A 210 8.65 7.53 -8.98
C SER A 210 9.37 8.09 -10.22
N ARG A 211 10.10 7.23 -10.95
CA ARG A 211 10.85 7.63 -12.14
C ARG A 211 9.98 7.82 -13.38
N LEU A 212 8.76 7.27 -13.38
CA LEU A 212 7.87 7.31 -14.55
C LEU A 212 6.46 7.81 -14.26
N LEU A 213 6.01 7.77 -13.00
CA LEU A 213 4.64 8.08 -12.62
C LEU A 213 4.18 9.50 -13.06
N PRO A 214 4.97 10.57 -12.91
CA PRO A 214 4.55 11.89 -13.38
C PRO A 214 4.33 11.93 -14.91
N SER A 215 5.19 11.26 -15.66
CA SER A 215 5.09 11.17 -17.12
C SER A 215 3.84 10.40 -17.54
N LEU A 216 3.53 9.28 -16.89
CA LEU A 216 2.30 8.54 -17.14
C LEU A 216 1.05 9.36 -16.76
N TYR A 217 1.07 9.99 -15.58
CA TYR A 217 -0.04 10.81 -15.09
C TYR A 217 -0.44 11.88 -16.10
N TYR A 218 0.53 12.67 -16.58
CA TYR A 218 0.26 13.70 -17.57
C TYR A 218 -0.02 13.15 -18.97
N GLY A 219 0.63 12.05 -19.37
CA GLY A 219 0.40 11.38 -20.65
C GLY A 219 -1.02 10.84 -20.79
N GLU A 220 -1.56 10.26 -19.71
CA GLU A 220 -2.92 9.73 -19.60
C GLU A 220 -3.97 10.83 -19.31
N ARG A 221 -3.57 12.11 -19.27
CA ARG A 221 -4.44 13.24 -18.93
C ARG A 221 -5.20 13.01 -17.61
N ALA A 222 -4.51 12.41 -16.65
CA ALA A 222 -5.08 12.03 -15.36
C ALA A 222 -5.77 13.21 -14.68
N ASN A 223 -6.95 12.94 -14.10
CA ASN A 223 -7.78 13.91 -13.38
C ASN A 223 -8.13 15.19 -14.17
N GLY A 224 -7.96 15.20 -15.49
CA GLY A 224 -8.17 16.39 -16.32
C GLY A 224 -7.19 17.54 -16.02
N GLU A 225 -6.06 17.26 -15.37
CA GLU A 225 -5.07 18.28 -15.03
C GLU A 225 -4.39 18.85 -16.27
N ALA A 226 -4.08 20.15 -16.21
CA ALA A 226 -3.24 20.79 -17.20
C ALA A 226 -1.84 20.17 -17.18
N VAL A 227 -1.34 19.82 -18.36
CA VAL A 227 0.03 19.32 -18.52
C VAL A 227 0.97 20.52 -18.41
N PRO A 228 1.94 20.50 -17.48
CA PRO A 228 2.89 21.60 -17.34
C PRO A 228 3.75 21.68 -18.60
N LEU A 229 3.74 22.85 -19.25
CA LEU A 229 4.64 23.15 -20.35
C LEU A 229 5.99 23.62 -19.79
N PRO A 230 7.12 23.29 -20.45
CA PRO A 230 8.42 23.78 -20.02
C PRO A 230 8.64 25.29 -20.19
N TRP A 231 7.73 26.01 -20.87
CA TRP A 231 7.79 27.44 -21.18
C TRP A 231 6.43 28.12 -21.05
#